data_AF-G4H9N4-F1
#
_entry.id   AF-G4H9N4-F1
#
_cell.length_a   1.000
_cell.length_b   1.000
_cell.length_c   1.000
_cell.angle_alpha   90.00
_cell.angle_beta   90.00
_cell.angle_gamma   90.00
#
_symmetry.space_group_name_H-M   'P 1'
#
loop_
_entity.id
_entity.type
_entity.pdbx_description
1 polymer ?
#
loop_
_entity_poly.entity_id
_entity_poly.type
_entity_poly.pdbx_seq_one_letter_code
_entity_poly.pdbx_strand_id
1 'polypeptide(L)'
;MSKSNASQRLPRAKGIDMANLYSPKDCAKKAKHLILSEVNQRIVKEFIEILGMREEFEQHGVPVPNKIVMYGPPGTGKTLTAFYMAKVLELPLVLVRLDAIIHSSFGGDRKQYP
;
A
#
# COMPACT_ATOMS: atom_id res chain seq x y z
N MET A 1 -19.26 26.02 3.00
CA MET A 1 -19.38 24.55 3.09
C MET A 1 -18.89 23.94 1.78
N SER A 2 -17.68 23.36 1.74
CA SER A 2 -17.21 22.57 0.59
C SER A 2 -16.46 21.36 1.14
N LYS A 3 -17.07 20.17 1.04
CA LYS A 3 -16.46 18.88 1.40
C LYS A 3 -15.77 18.35 0.15
N SER A 4 -14.49 18.66 -0.07
CA SER A 4 -13.70 17.98 -1.09
C SER A 4 -13.18 16.65 -0.53
N ASN A 5 -13.88 15.56 -0.83
CA ASN A 5 -13.36 14.20 -0.67
C ASN A 5 -12.24 13.98 -1.71
N ALA A 6 -11.02 14.39 -1.38
CA ALA A 6 -9.86 14.22 -2.25
C ALA A 6 -9.16 12.89 -1.96
N SER A 7 -9.72 11.79 -2.47
CA SER A 7 -8.88 10.65 -2.86
C SER A 7 -8.18 11.08 -4.15
N GLN A 8 -6.95 11.57 -4.03
CA GLN A 8 -6.18 12.06 -5.16
C GLN A 8 -5.82 10.85 -6.04
N ARG A 9 -6.43 10.75 -7.21
CA ARG A 9 -6.17 9.67 -8.18
C ARG A 9 -4.82 9.94 -8.84
N LEU A 10 -3.95 8.93 -8.86
CA LEU A 10 -2.64 8.96 -9.51
C LEU A 10 -2.78 8.78 -11.03
N PRO A 11 -1.74 9.11 -11.85
CA PRO A 11 -1.85 9.20 -13.31
C PRO A 11 -2.56 8.02 -13.98
N ARG A 12 -3.45 8.35 -14.92
CA ARG A 12 -4.24 7.40 -15.70
C ARG A 12 -3.43 6.90 -16.89
N ALA A 13 -3.31 5.59 -17.03
CA ALA A 13 -2.89 4.97 -18.30
C ALA A 13 -4.14 4.39 -18.98
N LYS A 14 -4.46 4.85 -20.19
CA LYS A 14 -5.56 4.33 -21.03
C LYS A 14 -6.92 4.17 -20.31
N GLY A 15 -7.28 5.13 -19.44
CA GLY A 15 -8.59 5.14 -18.76
C GLY A 15 -8.72 4.20 -17.55
N ILE A 16 -7.68 3.44 -17.20
CA ILE A 16 -7.63 2.63 -15.98
C ILE A 16 -6.91 3.45 -14.90
N ASP A 17 -7.55 3.63 -13.74
CA ASP A 17 -6.88 4.21 -12.57
C ASP A 17 -5.80 3.22 -12.10
N MET A 18 -4.52 3.56 -12.32
CA MET A 18 -3.38 2.69 -12.06
C MET A 18 -3.12 2.51 -10.55
N ALA A 19 -3.32 3.59 -9.81
CA ALA A 19 -3.09 3.63 -8.38
C ALA A 19 -4.08 4.55 -7.67
N ASN A 20 -4.40 4.19 -6.44
CA ASN A 20 -5.22 4.98 -5.52
C ASN A 20 -4.37 5.42 -4.34
N LEU A 21 -4.38 6.71 -4.03
CA LEU A 21 -3.76 7.26 -2.82
C LEU A 21 -4.80 7.38 -1.70
N TYR A 22 -4.45 6.87 -0.52
CA TYR A 22 -5.26 6.98 0.68
C TYR A 22 -4.47 7.73 1.77
N SER A 23 -5.11 8.72 2.39
CA SER A 23 -4.57 9.36 3.59
C SER A 23 -4.67 8.42 4.79
N PRO A 24 -3.85 8.61 5.85
CA PRO A 24 -3.99 7.84 7.10
C PRO A 24 -5.43 7.86 7.68
N LYS A 25 -6.15 8.99 7.51
CA LYS A 25 -7.55 9.12 7.93
C LYS A 25 -8.49 8.24 7.11
N ASP A 26 -8.24 8.06 5.83
CA ASP A 26 -9.05 7.18 4.97
C ASP A 26 -8.75 5.71 5.23
N CYS A 27 -7.48 5.39 5.51
CA CYS A 27 -7.06 4.07 5.96
C CYS A 27 -7.77 3.67 7.27
N ALA A 28 -7.86 4.58 8.24
CA ALA A 28 -8.57 4.34 9.50
C ALA A 28 -10.06 4.03 9.31
N LYS A 29 -10.74 4.70 8.36
CA LYS A 29 -12.15 4.44 8.06
C LYS A 29 -12.37 3.05 7.45
N LYS A 30 -11.39 2.54 6.69
CA LYS A 30 -11.45 1.23 6.04
C LYS A 30 -11.08 0.10 7.00
N ALA A 31 -10.11 0.30 7.88
CA ALA A 31 -9.55 -0.72 8.77
C ALA A 31 -10.34 -0.93 10.10
N LYS A 32 -11.66 -0.68 10.12
CA LYS A 32 -12.45 -0.72 11.38
C LYS A 32 -12.58 -2.11 12.00
N HIS A 33 -12.69 -3.14 11.18
CA HIS A 33 -12.94 -4.52 11.63
C HIS A 33 -11.89 -5.46 11.04
N LEU A 34 -10.71 -5.48 11.65
CA LEU A 34 -9.63 -6.40 11.28
C LEU A 34 -9.44 -7.44 12.37
N ILE A 35 -9.65 -8.70 12.02
CA ILE A 35 -9.37 -9.85 12.89
C ILE A 35 -8.27 -10.67 12.19
N LEU A 36 -7.15 -10.84 12.87
CA LEU A 36 -6.02 -11.64 12.42
C LEU A 36 -5.81 -12.78 13.42
N SER A 37 -5.32 -13.92 12.95
CA SER A 37 -4.82 -14.98 13.85
C SER A 37 -3.64 -14.45 14.68
N GLU A 38 -3.36 -15.04 15.83
CA GLU A 38 -2.25 -14.63 16.70
C GLU A 38 -0.91 -14.58 15.96
N VAL A 39 -0.65 -15.57 15.11
CA VAL A 39 0.56 -15.65 14.27
C VAL A 39 0.65 -14.44 13.33
N ASN A 40 -0.44 -14.10 12.63
CA ASN A 40 -0.45 -12.96 11.70
C ASN A 40 -0.40 -11.62 12.43
N GLN A 41 -1.03 -11.51 13.61
CA GLN A 41 -0.93 -10.32 14.45
C GLN A 41 0.53 -10.07 14.86
N ARG A 42 1.24 -11.12 15.28
CA ARG A 42 2.65 -11.03 15.67
C ARG A 42 3.52 -10.55 14.51
N ILE A 43 3.42 -11.17 13.34
CA ILE A 43 4.20 -10.79 12.15
C ILE A 43 3.92 -9.34 11.75
N VAL A 44 2.66 -8.93 11.72
CA VAL A 44 2.28 -7.56 11.33
C VAL A 44 2.79 -6.54 12.36
N LYS A 45 2.70 -6.85 13.65
CA LYS A 45 3.17 -5.97 14.73
C LYS A 45 4.69 -5.79 14.66
N GLU A 46 5.45 -6.87 14.53
CA GLU A 46 6.90 -6.85 14.40
C GLU A 46 7.34 -6.03 13.17
N PHE A 47 6.66 -6.21 12.03
CA PHE A 47 6.94 -5.42 10.83
C PHE A 47 6.66 -3.92 11.02
N ILE A 48 5.58 -3.55 11.72
CA ILE A 48 5.26 -2.15 12.05
C ILE A 48 6.34 -1.56 12.97
N GLU A 49 6.77 -2.29 14.00
CA GLU A 49 7.81 -1.85 14.93
C GLU A 49 9.14 -1.60 14.21
N ILE A 50 9.57 -2.54 13.36
CA ILE A 50 10.79 -2.41 12.56
C ILE A 50 10.72 -1.18 11.63
N LEU A 51 9.59 -0.96 10.96
CA LEU A 51 9.41 0.22 10.11
C LEU A 51 9.39 1.53 10.90
N GLY A 52 8.87 1.52 12.13
CA GLY A 52 8.88 2.68 13.02
C GLY A 52 10.29 3.09 13.47
N MET A 53 11.21 2.13 13.58
CA MET A 53 12.62 2.36 13.94
C MET A 53 13.53 2.62 12.73
N ARG A 54 12.95 2.84 11.53
CA ARG A 54 13.73 2.94 10.28
C ARG A 54 14.84 3.98 10.35
N GLU A 55 14.60 5.14 10.95
CA GLU A 55 15.60 6.21 11.07
C GLU A 55 16.82 5.77 11.91
N GLU A 56 16.59 5.01 12.99
CA GLU A 56 17.66 4.49 13.84
C GLU A 56 18.51 3.44 13.11
N PHE A 57 17.86 2.54 12.36
CA PHE A 57 18.57 1.57 11.53
C PHE A 57 19.40 2.24 10.42
N GLU A 58 18.85 3.28 9.78
CA GLU A 58 19.56 4.06 8.75
C GLU A 58 20.80 4.76 9.35
N GLN A 59 20.71 5.31 10.57
CA GLN A 59 21.84 5.93 11.27
C GLN A 59 22.99 4.94 11.56
N HIS A 60 22.66 3.67 11.82
CA HIS A 60 23.64 2.62 12.10
C HIS A 60 24.09 1.85 10.84
N GLY A 61 23.62 2.24 9.66
CA GLY A 61 23.94 1.57 8.39
C GLY A 61 23.37 0.15 8.26
N VAL A 62 22.32 -0.17 9.03
CA VAL A 62 21.68 -1.49 9.05
C VAL A 62 20.49 -1.50 8.08
N PRO A 63 20.40 -2.47 7.15
CA PRO A 63 19.28 -2.55 6.22
C PRO A 63 17.99 -2.94 6.95
N VAL A 64 16.92 -2.17 6.72
CA VAL A 64 15.60 -2.41 7.29
C VAL A 64 14.78 -3.31 6.36
N PRO A 65 14.23 -4.44 6.83
CA PRO A 65 13.27 -5.21 6.05
C PRO A 65 11.98 -4.39 5.89
N ASN A 66 11.70 -3.97 4.65
CA ASN A 66 10.60 -3.04 4.34
C ASN A 66 9.54 -3.64 3.40
N LYS A 67 9.56 -4.96 3.21
CA LYS A 67 8.66 -5.68 2.31
C LYS A 67 7.99 -6.83 3.04
N ILE A 68 6.68 -6.93 2.89
CA ILE A 68 5.87 -8.06 3.34
C ILE A 68 5.01 -8.54 2.18
N VAL A 69 4.89 -9.85 2.03
CA VAL A 69 4.00 -10.49 1.05
C VAL A 69 2.93 -11.25 1.81
N MET A 70 1.67 -10.98 1.48
CA MET A 70 0.52 -11.66 2.07
C MET A 70 -0.18 -12.50 1.00
N TYR A 71 -0.41 -13.78 1.27
CA TYR A 71 -1.06 -14.71 0.34
C TYR A 71 -2.24 -15.44 0.99
N GLY A 72 -3.10 -16.05 0.17
CA GLY A 72 -4.26 -16.82 0.61
C GLY A 72 -5.53 -16.53 -0.20
N PRO A 73 -6.65 -17.22 0.08
CA PRO A 73 -7.92 -17.05 -0.62
C PRO A 73 -8.46 -15.60 -0.66
N PRO A 74 -9.31 -15.23 -1.63
CA PRO A 74 -9.96 -13.91 -1.59
C PRO A 74 -10.77 -13.74 -0.29
N GLY A 75 -10.79 -12.53 0.26
CA GLY A 75 -11.54 -12.24 1.48
C GLY A 75 -10.80 -12.46 2.81
N THR A 76 -9.56 -12.98 2.82
CA THR A 76 -8.79 -13.20 4.07
C THR A 76 -8.15 -11.95 4.68
N GLY A 77 -8.64 -10.75 4.33
CA GLY A 77 -8.18 -9.50 4.96
C GLY A 77 -6.84 -8.94 4.48
N LYS A 78 -6.15 -9.52 3.49
CA LYS A 78 -4.83 -9.03 3.00
C LYS A 78 -4.79 -7.52 2.71
N THR A 79 -5.72 -7.02 1.90
CA THR A 79 -5.80 -5.58 1.57
C THR A 79 -6.20 -4.77 2.80
N LEU A 80 -7.03 -5.32 3.69
CA LEU A 80 -7.46 -4.66 4.92
C LEU A 80 -6.30 -4.51 5.91
N THR A 81 -5.43 -5.51 6.01
CA THR A 81 -4.19 -5.46 6.78
C THR A 81 -3.29 -4.34 6.30
N ALA A 82 -3.13 -4.15 4.98
CA ALA A 82 -2.36 -3.02 4.45
C ALA A 82 -2.94 -1.65 4.86
N PHE A 83 -4.27 -1.48 4.84
CA PHE A 83 -4.92 -0.27 5.38
C PHE A 83 -4.67 -0.08 6.87
N TYR A 84 -4.72 -1.17 7.66
CA TYR A 84 -4.44 -1.12 9.09
C TYR A 84 -3.00 -0.69 9.36
N MET A 85 -2.02 -1.28 8.66
CA MET A 85 -0.60 -0.94 8.80
C MET A 85 -0.34 0.53 8.47
N ALA A 86 -0.88 1.03 7.36
CA ALA A 86 -0.75 2.44 6.98
C ALA A 86 -1.37 3.39 8.02
N LYS A 87 -2.51 2.99 8.63
CA LYS A 87 -3.12 3.73 9.74
C LYS A 87 -2.22 3.75 10.98
N VAL A 88 -1.60 2.63 11.35
CA VAL A 88 -0.77 2.55 12.57
C VAL A 88 0.54 3.30 12.40
N LEU A 89 1.14 3.23 11.21
CA LEU A 89 2.38 3.95 10.87
C LEU A 89 2.16 5.45 10.57
N GLU A 90 0.90 5.91 10.52
CA GLU A 90 0.53 7.26 10.08
C GLU A 90 1.07 7.65 8.69
N LEU A 91 1.26 6.66 7.81
CA LEU A 91 1.79 6.86 6.46
C LEU A 91 0.67 6.83 5.40
N PRO A 92 0.82 7.59 4.29
CA PRO A 92 -0.08 7.45 3.15
C PRO A 92 0.05 6.06 2.52
N LEU A 93 -1.06 5.50 2.04
CA LEU A 93 -1.08 4.21 1.34
C LEU A 93 -1.32 4.40 -0.15
N VAL A 94 -0.40 3.90 -0.96
CA VAL A 94 -0.55 3.79 -2.41
C VAL A 94 -1.00 2.37 -2.74
N LEU A 95 -2.25 2.21 -3.17
CA LEU A 95 -2.78 0.93 -3.65
C LEU A 95 -2.63 0.88 -5.17
N VAL A 96 -1.78 -0.02 -5.66
CA VAL A 96 -1.51 -0.18 -7.10
C VAL A 96 -2.04 -1.50 -7.61
N ARG A 97 -2.67 -1.48 -8.78
CA ARG A 97 -3.05 -2.69 -9.51
C ARG A 97 -1.90 -3.16 -10.41
N LEU A 98 -1.40 -4.38 -10.17
CA LEU A 98 -0.26 -4.92 -10.92
C LEU A 98 -0.55 -5.07 -12.41
N ASP A 99 -1.76 -5.51 -12.79
CA ASP A 99 -2.14 -5.65 -14.19
C ASP A 99 -2.09 -4.31 -14.94
N ALA A 100 -2.48 -3.21 -14.28
CA ALA A 100 -2.44 -1.87 -14.86
C ALA A 100 -1.00 -1.39 -15.10
N ILE A 101 -0.05 -1.73 -14.21
CA ILE A 101 1.38 -1.43 -14.38
C ILE A 101 1.96 -2.22 -15.55
N ILE A 102 1.65 -3.52 -15.64
CA ILE A 102 2.18 -4.37 -16.70
C ILE A 102 1.67 -3.85 -18.06
N HIS A 103 0.39 -3.52 -18.18
CA HIS A 103 -0.17 -2.95 -19.40
C HIS A 103 0.38 -1.58 -19.78
N SER A 104 0.68 -0.71 -18.80
CA SER A 104 1.27 0.61 -19.08
C SER A 104 2.73 0.48 -19.53
N SER A 105 3.51 -0.40 -18.89
CA SER A 105 4.92 -0.65 -19.20
C SER A 105 5.07 -1.28 -20.60
N PHE A 106 4.26 -2.29 -20.93
CA PHE A 106 4.33 -2.98 -22.23
C PHE A 106 3.71 -2.18 -23.39
N GLY A 107 3.01 -1.08 -23.11
CA GLY A 107 2.43 -0.20 -24.10
C GLY A 107 3.37 0.93 -24.57
N GLY A 108 4.54 1.09 -23.93
CA GLY A 108 5.50 2.17 -24.18
C GLY A 108 6.38 1.98 -25.42
N ASP A 109 6.59 0.74 -25.88
CA ASP A 109 7.51 0.42 -26.99
C ASP A 109 6.83 0.35 -28.36
N ARG A 110 5.84 1.21 -28.62
CA ARG A 110 5.34 1.45 -30.00
C ARG A 110 5.50 2.92 -30.39
N LYS A 111 6.75 3.36 -30.50
CA LYS A 111 7.13 4.44 -31.42
C LYS A 111 7.84 3.84 -32.64
N GLN A 112 7.10 3.85 -33.75
CA GLN A 112 7.55 4.05 -35.14
C GLN A 112 8.99 3.64 -35.47
N TYR A 113 9.13 2.52 -36.18
CA TYR A 113 10.18 2.37 -37.18
C TYR A 113 9.63 2.90 -38.53
N PRO A 114 10.48 3.55 -39.37
CA PRO A 114 10.06 4.33 -40.54
C PRO A 114 9.30 3.53 -41.59
#